data_AF-A0A8J8FMC9-F1
#
_entry.id   AF-A0A8J8FMC9-F1
#
_cell.length_a   1.000
_cell.length_b   1.000
_cell.length_c   1.000
_cell.angle_alpha   90.00
_cell.angle_beta   90.00
_cell.angle_gamma   90.00
#
_symmetry.space_group_name_H-M   'P 1'
#
loop_
_entity.id
_entity.type
_entity.pdbx_description
1 polymer ?
#
loop_
_entity_poly.entity_id
_entity_poly.type
_entity_poly.pdbx_seq_one_letter_code
_entity_poly.pdbx_strand_id
1 'polypeptide(L)' 'IHYIFAPKKDIKDISDFSEDDREYLIDLFAVMSTVIKQESLQDYKLWSNGPGKQDVTYLHFHLGAK' A
#
# COMPACT_ATOMS: atom_id res chain seq x y z
N ILE A 1 1.72 -15.45 -3.05
CA ILE A 1 1.66 -14.24 -3.92
C ILE A 1 2.16 -13.02 -3.16
N HIS A 2 2.94 -12.14 -3.79
CA HIS A 2 3.41 -10.89 -3.16
C HIS A 2 3.29 -9.71 -4.13
N TYR A 3 2.42 -8.76 -3.81
CA TYR A 3 2.25 -7.51 -4.56
C TYR A 3 2.76 -6.31 -3.75
N ILE A 4 3.21 -5.28 -4.46
CA ILE A 4 3.58 -3.97 -3.93
C ILE A 4 2.65 -2.92 -4.52
N PHE A 5 2.07 -2.09 -3.67
CA PHE A 5 1.23 -0.96 -4.06
C PHE A 5 1.83 0.31 -3.52
N ALA A 6 1.98 1.32 -4.39
CA ALA A 6 2.55 2.60 -4.04
C ALA A 6 1.81 3.70 -4.81
N PRO A 7 1.52 4.86 -4.19
CA PRO A 7 0.92 5.98 -4.93
C PRO A 7 1.94 6.54 -5.93
N LYS A 8 1.49 7.30 -6.93
CA LYS A 8 2.40 8.02 -7.83
C LYS A 8 2.99 9.29 -7.20
N LYS A 9 2.29 9.85 -6.21
CA LYS A 9 2.76 11.01 -5.44
C LYS A 9 3.88 10.56 -4.51
N ASP A 10 4.92 11.38 -4.43
CA ASP A 10 6.04 11.16 -3.53
C ASP A 10 5.63 11.40 -2.07
N ILE A 11 5.40 10.31 -1.35
CA ILE A 11 5.08 10.25 0.08
C ILE A 11 6.07 9.26 0.67
N LYS A 12 6.81 9.61 1.72
CA LYS A 12 7.92 8.75 2.19
C LYS A 12 7.43 7.52 2.94
N ASP A 13 6.47 7.74 3.84
CA ASP A 13 5.86 6.68 4.64
C ASP A 13 4.47 7.11 5.16
N ILE A 14 3.82 6.21 5.90
CA ILE A 14 2.44 6.40 6.37
C ILE A 14 2.27 7.60 7.31
N SER A 15 3.33 8.03 7.99
CA SER A 15 3.31 9.17 8.91
C SER A 15 3.36 10.53 8.22
N ASP A 16 3.75 10.55 6.94
CA ASP A 16 3.82 11.76 6.12
C ASP A 16 2.47 12.12 5.47
N PHE A 17 1.39 11.38 5.76
CA PHE A 17 0.08 11.70 5.20
C PHE A 17 -0.46 13.05 5.68
N SER A 18 -1.01 13.77 4.70
CA SER A 18 -1.78 14.98 4.91
C SER A 18 -3.17 14.85 4.28
N GLU A 19 -4.07 15.78 4.60
CA GLU A 19 -5.39 15.85 3.96
C GLU A 19 -5.29 16.03 2.43
N ASP A 20 -4.22 16.63 1.94
CA ASP A 20 -3.95 16.83 0.51
C ASP A 20 -3.58 15.52 -0.23
N ASP A 21 -3.38 14.42 0.51
CA ASP A 21 -3.06 13.09 -0.04
C ASP A 21 -4.30 12.19 -0.16
N ARG A 22 -5.48 12.69 0.26
CA ARG A 22 -6.71 11.89 0.35
C ARG A 22 -7.07 11.17 -0.94
N GLU A 23 -6.92 11.82 -2.10
CA GLU A 23 -7.24 11.20 -3.40
C GLU A 23 -6.32 10.02 -3.72
N TYR A 24 -5.01 10.16 -3.47
CA TYR A 24 -4.02 9.11 -3.70
C TYR A 24 -4.25 7.93 -2.77
N LEU A 25 -4.63 8.20 -1.52
CA LEU A 25 -4.98 7.17 -0.55
C LEU A 25 -6.19 6.35 -1.00
N ILE A 26 -7.27 7.02 -1.39
CA ILE A 26 -8.49 6.34 -1.83
C ILE A 26 -8.21 5.49 -3.07
N ASP A 27 -7.50 6.04 -4.06
CA ASP A 27 -7.13 5.31 -5.28
C ASP A 27 -6.25 4.09 -4.97
N LEU A 28 -5.23 4.27 -4.13
CA LEU A 28 -4.30 3.22 -3.71
C LEU A 28 -5.03 2.04 -3.04
N PHE A 29 -5.96 2.30 -2.12
CA PHE A 29 -6.77 1.25 -1.48
C PHE A 29 -7.81 0.63 -2.44
N ALA A 30 -8.35 1.39 -3.39
CA ALA A 30 -9.25 0.86 -4.41
C ALA A 30 -8.54 -0.16 -5.32
N VAL A 31 -7.29 0.12 -5.71
CA VAL A 31 -6.45 -0.79 -6.49
C VAL A 31 -6.15 -2.07 -5.69
N MET A 32 -5.76 -1.96 -4.42
CA MET A 32 -5.56 -3.14 -3.56
C MET A 32 -6.82 -4.00 -3.44
N SER A 33 -7.98 -3.38 -3.20
CA SER A 33 -9.26 -4.09 -3.09
C SER A 33 -9.61 -4.82 -4.39
N THR A 34 -9.31 -4.19 -5.53
CA THR A 34 -9.53 -4.77 -6.85
C THR A 34 -8.68 -6.02 -7.04
N VAL A 35 -7.38 -5.96 -6.74
CA VAL A 35 -6.47 -7.12 -6.85
C VAL A 35 -6.89 -8.25 -5.92
N ILE A 36 -7.21 -7.94 -4.65
CA ILE A 36 -7.68 -8.94 -3.68
C ILE A 36 -8.91 -9.70 -4.20
N LYS A 37 -9.88 -8.98 -4.79
CA LYS A 37 -11.10 -9.57 -5.36
C LYS A 37 -10.81 -10.37 -6.62
N GLN A 38 -9.99 -9.84 -7.53
CA GLN A 38 -9.63 -10.51 -8.79
C GLN A 38 -8.93 -11.84 -8.54
N GLU A 39 -8.00 -11.85 -7.58
CA GLU A 39 -7.24 -13.03 -7.20
C GLU A 39 -7.99 -13.93 -6.19
N SER A 40 -9.22 -13.55 -5.80
CA SER A 40 -10.05 -14.26 -4.81
C SER A 40 -9.32 -14.55 -3.49
N LEU A 41 -8.44 -13.65 -3.04
CA LEU A 41 -7.60 -13.86 -1.86
C LEU A 41 -8.44 -13.83 -0.59
N GLN A 42 -8.30 -14.88 0.24
CA GLN A 42 -8.96 -14.99 1.54
C GLN A 42 -7.95 -14.97 2.71
N ASP A 43 -6.81 -15.63 2.56
CA ASP A 43 -5.72 -15.65 3.55
C ASP A 43 -4.58 -14.74 3.09
N TYR A 44 -4.72 -13.44 3.37
CA TYR A 44 -3.74 -12.42 3.01
C TYR A 44 -3.40 -11.49 4.16
N LYS A 45 -2.22 -10.89 4.10
CA LYS A 45 -1.77 -9.82 4.96
C LYS A 45 -1.46 -8.59 4.11
N LEU A 46 -2.00 -7.44 4.53
CA LEU A 46 -1.64 -6.13 4.02
C LEU A 46 -0.82 -5.39 5.09
N TRP A 47 0.36 -4.87 4.74
CA TRP A 47 1.17 -4.09 5.68
C TRP A 47 2.02 -3.03 4.99
N SER A 48 2.35 -1.97 5.72
CA SER A 48 3.36 -0.97 5.36
C SER A 48 4.34 -0.82 6.52
N ASN A 49 5.51 -0.26 6.25
CA ASN A 49 6.59 -0.09 7.20
C ASN A 49 6.85 1.39 7.45
N GLY A 50 7.23 1.75 8.68
CA GLY A 50 7.78 3.08 8.97
C GLY A 50 9.28 3.17 8.65
N PRO A 51 9.90 4.35 8.80
CA PRO A 51 11.26 4.63 8.32
C PRO A 51 12.32 3.62 8.78
N GLY A 52 12.27 3.17 10.04
CA GLY A 52 13.25 2.22 10.57
C GLY A 52 13.12 0.78 10.05
N LYS A 53 12.11 0.49 9.22
CA LYS A 53 11.83 -0.84 8.66
C LYS A 53 11.61 -0.82 7.15
N GLN A 54 11.81 0.32 6.48
CA GLN A 54 11.71 0.45 5.03
C GLN A 54 13.10 0.39 4.40
N ASP A 55 13.26 -0.40 3.34
CA ASP A 55 14.48 -0.39 2.52
C ASP A 55 14.48 0.76 1.49
N VAL A 56 13.29 1.27 1.15
CA VAL A 56 13.08 2.39 0.22
C VAL A 56 12.22 3.44 0.92
N THR A 57 12.70 4.67 0.97
CA THR A 57 12.01 5.85 1.53
C THR A 57 10.91 6.34 0.57
N TYR A 58 9.94 5.47 0.33
CA TYR A 58 8.76 5.73 -0.48
C TYR A 58 7.62 4.88 0.06
N LEU A 59 6.43 5.45 0.18
CA LEU A 59 5.28 4.77 0.74
C LEU A 59 4.92 3.59 -0.16
N HIS A 60 4.91 2.41 0.45
CA HIS A 60 4.41 1.22 -0.20
C HIS A 60 3.71 0.30 0.80
N PHE A 61 2.75 -0.45 0.28
CA PHE A 61 2.07 -1.52 0.97
C PHE A 61 2.40 -2.84 0.31
N HIS A 62 2.69 -3.82 1.13
CA HIS A 62 2.86 -5.21 0.72
C HIS A 62 1.55 -5.95 0.91
N LEU A 63 1.13 -6.69 -0.11
CA LEU A 63 0.07 -7.69 -0.02
C LEU A 63 0.70 -9.06 -0.18
N GLY A 64 0.79 -9.81 0.92
CA GLY A 64 1.28 -11.18 0.94
C GLY A 64 0.13 -12.15 1.15
N ALA A 65 0.00 -13.16 0.29
CA ALA A 65 -0.95 -14.27 0.45
C ALA A 65 -0.23 -15.61 0.27
N LYS A 66 -0.67 -16.65 0.98
CA LYS A 66 -0.14 -18.01 0.85
C LYS A 66 -0.68 -18.70 -0.39
#